data_AF-A0AAV2Q8T3-F1
#
_entry.id   AF-A0AAV2Q8T3-F1
#
_cell.length_a   1.000
_cell.length_b   1.000
_cell.length_c   1.000
_cell.angle_alpha   90.00
_cell.angle_beta   90.00
_cell.angle_gamma   90.00
#
_symmetry.space_group_name_H-M   'P 1'
#
loop_
_entity.id
_entity.type
_entity.pdbx_description
1 polymer ?
#
loop_
_entity_poly.entity_id
_entity_poly.type
_entity_poly.pdbx_seq_one_letter_code
_entity_poly.pdbx_strand_id
1 'polypeptide(L)'
;MANKWMIGVLSATGKIVPKGGKFSSPQLGLLFRHFSANLESQAAATGNAGVKNIEMPILKDLREMPGPRVLPGVGTEWVYYPLGPYTSIDNYHIAKIEMREKYGPIYKEKLGGHWVVNTSNIKDIEIMYWNEGQYPQRTANQATTYYRRSCPEIYKNLGLLNSSGEEWYIHRNMLNKTILKSNNMNIMVPSVSETADAWVSYIKRNRTPNSAIPDIQMTLKRFGLDAVSSTMFGERIGTLDETPSQHAEEYFYTAINLTEAEHEFTLKTKW
;
A
#
# COMPACT_ATOMS: atom_id res chain seq x y z
N MET A 1 24.42 -14.93 16.05
CA MET A 1 24.00 -14.15 17.25
C MET A 1 23.81 -12.69 16.83
N ALA A 2 22.62 -12.14 17.11
CA ALA A 2 22.21 -10.74 16.98
C ALA A 2 22.21 -10.09 15.57
N ASN A 3 21.27 -10.50 14.72
CA ASN A 3 20.84 -9.71 13.56
C ASN A 3 19.73 -8.73 13.98
N LYS A 4 20.12 -7.50 14.33
CA LYS A 4 19.20 -6.35 14.43
C LYS A 4 18.89 -5.86 13.01
N TRP A 5 17.66 -6.03 12.55
CA TRP A 5 17.21 -5.43 11.29
C TRP A 5 16.18 -4.34 11.55
N MET A 6 16.48 -3.17 10.97
CA MET A 6 15.70 -1.95 11.11
C MET A 6 14.34 -2.08 10.45
N ILE A 7 13.34 -1.67 11.22
CA ILE A 7 11.95 -1.51 10.86
C ILE A 7 11.68 -0.02 11.04
N GLY A 8 10.73 0.58 10.31
CA GLY A 8 10.28 1.95 10.56
C GLY A 8 9.90 2.10 12.03
N VAL A 9 10.83 2.64 12.81
CA VAL A 9 10.80 2.72 14.26
C VAL A 9 10.89 4.20 14.59
N LEU A 10 9.76 4.77 15.05
CA LEU A 10 9.85 5.80 16.07
C LEU A 10 10.18 5.08 17.37
N SER A 11 11.47 4.96 17.66
CA SER A 11 11.98 4.42 18.93
C SER A 11 11.68 5.46 20.01
N ALA A 12 10.61 5.26 20.75
CA ALA A 12 10.42 5.93 22.03
C ALA A 12 11.33 5.25 23.07
N THR A 13 12.61 5.62 23.10
CA THR A 13 13.45 5.42 24.29
C THR A 13 13.63 6.76 24.98
N GLY A 14 12.59 7.17 25.71
CA GLY A 14 12.63 8.35 26.57
C GLY A 14 13.23 8.02 27.93
N LYS A 15 14.53 8.28 28.12
CA LYS A 15 14.99 8.97 29.33
C LYS A 15 15.20 10.42 28.95
N ILE A 16 14.32 11.31 29.39
CA ILE A 16 14.52 12.75 29.27
C ILE A 16 14.89 13.26 30.67
N VAL A 17 16.14 13.73 30.79
CA VAL A 17 16.54 14.65 31.85
C VAL A 17 16.52 16.05 31.22
N PRO A 18 15.89 17.08 31.82
CA PRO A 18 15.85 18.40 31.23
C PRO A 18 17.06 19.23 31.68
N LYS A 19 17.75 19.86 30.73
CA LYS A 19 18.13 21.29 30.75
C LYS A 19 19.02 21.63 29.55
N GLY A 20 18.52 22.53 28.69
CA GLY A 20 19.30 23.33 27.73
C GLY A 20 20.10 22.57 26.67
N GLY A 21 19.45 22.12 25.59
CA GLY A 21 20.16 21.54 24.44
C GLY A 21 19.49 21.87 23.11
N LYS A 22 20.26 22.39 22.15
CA LYS A 22 19.83 22.66 20.77
C LYS A 22 19.29 21.38 20.10
N PHE A 23 18.20 21.48 19.35
CA PHE A 23 17.60 20.37 18.60
C PHE A 23 18.59 19.81 17.57
N SER A 24 18.74 18.49 17.54
CA SER A 24 19.71 17.76 16.70
C SER A 24 19.22 17.47 15.27
N SER A 25 17.99 17.87 14.90
CA SER A 25 17.49 17.73 13.53
C SER A 25 16.87 19.04 13.01
N PRO A 26 17.28 19.52 11.81
CA PRO A 26 16.70 20.71 11.19
C PRO A 26 15.19 20.58 10.91
N GLN A 27 14.71 19.35 10.69
CA GLN A 27 13.31 19.04 10.38
C GLN A 27 12.39 19.16 11.61
N LEU A 28 12.86 18.76 12.80
CA LEU A 28 12.13 18.97 14.06
C LEU A 28 12.06 20.46 14.44
N GLY A 29 13.12 21.21 14.13
CA GLY A 29 13.12 22.67 14.27
C GLY A 29 12.15 23.38 13.32
N LEU A 30 11.99 22.85 12.10
CA LEU A 30 11.03 23.37 11.12
C LEU A 30 9.57 23.06 11.52
N LEU A 31 9.30 21.86 12.04
CA LEU A 31 8.00 21.44 12.57
C LEU A 31 7.56 22.34 13.73
N PHE A 32 8.46 22.62 14.67
CA PHE A 32 8.16 23.56 15.77
C PHE A 32 7.85 24.96 15.24
N ARG A 33 8.63 25.46 14.27
CA ARG A 33 8.41 26.79 13.69
C ARG A 33 7.11 26.90 12.90
N HIS A 34 6.73 25.88 12.13
CA HIS A 34 5.46 25.88 11.38
C HIS A 34 4.25 25.77 12.30
N PHE A 35 4.34 24.96 13.35
CA PHE A 35 3.27 24.83 14.34
C PHE A 35 3.10 26.13 15.14
N SER A 36 4.20 26.76 15.56
CA SER A 36 4.17 28.08 16.20
C SER A 36 3.64 29.18 15.27
N ALA A 37 4.04 29.20 13.99
CA ALA A 37 3.55 30.19 13.04
C ALA A 37 2.05 30.05 12.73
N ASN A 38 1.52 28.83 12.72
CA ASN A 38 0.07 28.61 12.57
C ASN A 38 -0.71 28.99 13.85
N LEU A 39 -0.12 28.83 15.04
CA LEU A 39 -0.72 29.31 16.28
C LEU A 39 -0.71 30.84 16.37
N GLU A 40 0.38 31.47 15.92
CA GLU A 40 0.50 32.94 15.86
C GLU A 40 -0.43 33.56 14.82
N SER A 41 -0.62 32.92 13.65
CA SER A 41 -1.58 33.39 12.63
C SER A 41 -3.04 33.24 13.08
N GLN A 42 -3.36 32.18 13.83
CA GLN A 42 -4.68 32.01 14.45
C GLN A 42 -4.93 33.02 15.59
N ALA A 43 -3.89 33.35 16.36
CA ALA A 43 -3.96 34.40 17.39
C ALA A 43 -4.07 35.81 16.80
N ALA A 44 -3.40 36.09 15.67
CA ALA A 44 -3.48 37.39 14.98
C ALA A 44 -4.83 37.63 14.28
N ALA A 45 -5.51 36.56 13.83
CA ALA A 45 -6.85 36.63 13.24
C ALA A 45 -7.96 36.91 14.27
N THR A 46 -7.69 36.69 15.57
CA THR A 46 -8.63 36.94 16.67
C THR A 46 -8.21 38.22 17.40
N GLY A 47 -8.58 39.36 16.84
CA GLY A 47 -8.29 40.67 17.44
C GLY A 47 -8.74 40.75 18.90
N ASN A 48 -7.76 40.96 19.79
CA ASN A 48 -7.88 41.48 21.16
C ASN A 48 -9.01 40.92 22.06
N ALA A 49 -9.37 39.65 21.92
CA ALA A 49 -10.14 38.93 22.92
C ALA A 49 -9.22 37.94 23.64
N GLY A 50 -8.76 38.35 24.83
CA GLY A 50 -8.03 37.57 25.84
C GLY A 50 -7.37 36.28 25.37
N VAL A 51 -6.03 36.27 25.31
CA VAL A 51 -5.22 35.06 25.15
C VAL A 51 -5.62 34.06 26.24
N LYS A 52 -6.57 33.18 25.93
CA LYS A 52 -6.79 31.96 26.70
C LYS A 52 -5.50 31.17 26.55
N ASN A 53 -4.87 30.83 27.67
CA ASN A 53 -3.81 29.82 27.69
C ASN A 53 -4.29 28.64 26.86
N ILE A 54 -3.71 28.44 25.67
CA ILE A 54 -3.95 27.26 24.87
C ILE A 54 -3.18 26.16 25.60
N GLU A 55 -3.85 25.48 26.54
CA GLU A 55 -3.33 24.25 27.11
C GLU A 55 -3.09 23.29 25.95
N MET A 56 -1.81 23.00 25.68
CA MET A 56 -1.43 21.97 24.73
C MET A 56 -2.11 20.68 25.19
N PRO A 57 -2.95 20.04 24.36
CA PRO A 57 -3.64 18.84 24.75
C PRO A 57 -2.60 17.79 25.17
N ILE A 58 -2.83 17.17 26.33
CA ILE A 58 -1.97 16.08 26.82
C ILE A 58 -1.94 15.00 25.74
N LEU A 59 -0.77 14.78 25.16
CA LEU A 59 -0.54 13.75 24.15
C LEU A 59 -0.69 12.38 24.81
N LYS A 60 -1.72 11.64 24.41
CA LYS A 60 -1.93 10.26 24.84
C LYS A 60 -0.86 9.35 24.25
N ASP A 61 -0.37 8.40 25.05
CA ASP A 61 0.61 7.42 24.57
C ASP A 61 -0.05 6.43 23.59
N LEU A 62 0.73 5.86 22.67
CA LEU A 62 0.26 4.80 21.78
C LEU A 62 -0.39 3.65 22.56
N ARG A 63 0.07 3.36 23.79
CA ARG A 63 -0.49 2.36 24.70
C ARG A 63 -1.95 2.62 25.07
N GLU A 64 -2.39 3.87 25.10
CA GLU A 64 -3.75 4.28 25.43
C GLU A 64 -4.71 4.26 24.23
N MET A 65 -4.18 4.15 23.00
CA MET A 65 -5.01 4.05 21.80
C MET A 65 -5.90 2.79 21.87
N PRO A 66 -7.20 2.89 21.53
CA PRO A 66 -8.10 1.76 21.56
C PRO A 66 -7.69 0.70 20.53
N GLY A 67 -8.13 -0.53 20.75
CA GLY A 67 -7.86 -1.66 19.86
C GLY A 67 -8.15 -3.00 20.51
N PRO A 68 -7.99 -4.11 19.75
CA PRO A 68 -8.18 -5.46 20.30
C PRO A 68 -7.23 -5.75 21.46
N ARG A 69 -7.67 -6.66 22.33
CA ARG A 69 -6.84 -7.11 23.46
C ARG A 69 -5.54 -7.74 22.94
N VAL A 70 -4.42 -7.31 23.50
CA VAL A 70 -3.10 -7.83 23.16
C VAL A 70 -2.82 -9.06 24.04
N LEU A 71 -2.66 -10.22 23.43
CA LEU A 71 -2.26 -11.45 24.12
C LEU A 71 -0.72 -11.58 24.16
N PRO A 72 -0.14 -12.14 25.25
CA PRO A 72 1.30 -12.43 25.30
C PRO A 72 1.73 -13.34 24.16
N GLY A 73 2.87 -13.04 23.53
CA GLY A 73 3.43 -13.83 22.41
C GLY A 73 2.76 -13.60 21.05
N VAL A 74 1.43 -13.50 21.01
CA VAL A 74 0.62 -13.46 19.76
C VAL A 74 0.15 -12.04 19.38
N GLY A 75 0.17 -11.09 20.31
CA GLY A 75 -0.33 -9.75 20.01
C GLY A 75 -1.85 -9.72 19.81
N THR A 76 -2.33 -9.06 18.76
CA THR A 76 -3.76 -9.04 18.40
C THR A 76 -4.10 -10.01 17.26
N GLU A 77 -3.14 -10.81 16.80
CA GLU A 77 -3.30 -11.70 15.64
C GLU A 77 -4.33 -12.81 15.86
N TRP A 78 -4.58 -13.16 17.13
CA TRP A 78 -5.58 -14.16 17.51
C TRP A 78 -6.97 -13.88 16.96
N VAL A 79 -7.29 -12.63 16.60
CA VAL A 79 -8.57 -12.29 15.98
C VAL A 79 -8.74 -12.92 14.59
N TYR A 80 -7.63 -13.23 13.93
CA TYR A 80 -7.55 -13.79 12.58
C TYR A 80 -7.25 -15.30 12.55
N TYR A 81 -7.00 -15.92 13.71
CA TYR A 81 -6.74 -17.35 13.80
C TYR A 81 -8.02 -18.18 13.56
N PRO A 82 -7.93 -19.49 13.30
CA PRO A 82 -9.10 -20.35 13.04
C PRO A 82 -10.17 -20.37 14.15
N LEU A 83 -9.83 -19.94 15.37
CA LEU A 83 -10.76 -19.80 16.50
C LEU A 83 -11.16 -18.34 16.80
N GLY A 84 -10.64 -17.41 16.02
CA GLY A 84 -10.93 -15.99 16.12
C GLY A 84 -12.26 -15.61 15.45
N PRO A 85 -12.77 -14.39 15.68
CA PRO A 85 -13.95 -13.87 15.00
C PRO A 85 -13.77 -13.72 13.47
N TYR A 86 -12.54 -13.62 12.97
CA TYR A 86 -12.24 -13.33 11.56
C TYR A 86 -11.37 -14.43 10.94
N THR A 87 -11.90 -15.65 10.87
CA THR A 87 -11.16 -16.86 10.47
C THR A 87 -10.81 -16.94 8.99
N SER A 88 -11.64 -16.38 8.11
CA SER A 88 -11.37 -16.35 6.67
C SER A 88 -10.59 -15.11 6.31
N ILE A 89 -9.60 -15.30 5.44
CA ILE A 89 -8.80 -14.21 4.93
C ILE A 89 -9.60 -13.24 4.05
N ASP A 90 -10.64 -13.77 3.40
CA ASP A 90 -11.59 -12.97 2.63
C ASP A 90 -12.29 -11.96 3.54
N ASN A 91 -12.39 -12.24 4.84
CA ASN A 91 -13.05 -11.38 5.81
C ASN A 91 -12.11 -10.32 6.42
N TYR A 92 -10.85 -10.18 5.97
CA TYR A 92 -9.95 -9.17 6.52
C TYR A 92 -10.52 -7.76 6.39
N HIS A 93 -11.14 -7.43 5.26
CA HIS A 93 -11.77 -6.14 5.04
C HIS A 93 -13.00 -5.93 5.94
N ILE A 94 -13.80 -6.98 6.17
CA ILE A 94 -14.93 -6.97 7.13
C ILE A 94 -14.41 -6.72 8.55
N ALA A 95 -13.33 -7.40 8.94
CA ALA A 95 -12.70 -7.18 10.24
C ALA A 95 -12.30 -5.72 10.45
N LYS A 96 -11.76 -5.04 9.42
CA LYS A 96 -11.41 -3.61 9.52
C LYS A 96 -12.63 -2.71 9.67
N ILE A 97 -13.75 -3.05 9.04
CA ILE A 97 -15.02 -2.32 9.18
C ILE A 97 -15.54 -2.47 10.62
N GLU A 98 -15.65 -3.70 11.12
CA GLU A 98 -16.16 -3.95 12.47
C GLU A 98 -15.24 -3.40 13.57
N MET A 99 -13.91 -3.48 13.38
CA MET A 99 -12.95 -2.86 14.31
C MET A 99 -13.10 -1.35 14.35
N ARG A 100 -13.34 -0.69 13.20
CA ARG A 100 -13.63 0.74 13.16
C ARG A 100 -14.91 1.07 13.93
N GLU A 101 -15.96 0.27 13.77
CA GLU A 101 -17.21 0.48 14.51
C GLU A 101 -17.04 0.31 16.02
N LYS A 102 -16.23 -0.68 16.42
CA LYS A 102 -16.00 -1.03 17.83
C LYS A 102 -15.04 -0.09 18.56
N TYR A 103 -13.93 0.28 17.92
CA TYR A 103 -12.84 1.04 18.54
C TYR A 103 -12.78 2.49 18.09
N GLY A 104 -13.58 2.87 17.09
CA GLY A 104 -13.63 4.21 16.53
C GLY A 104 -12.74 4.39 15.30
N PRO A 105 -12.65 5.64 14.79
CA PRO A 105 -12.02 5.93 13.51
C PRO A 105 -10.50 5.77 13.51
N ILE A 106 -9.86 5.71 14.69
CA ILE A 106 -8.45 5.43 14.87
C ILE A 106 -8.27 4.36 15.96
N TYR A 107 -7.56 3.30 15.65
CA TYR A 107 -7.27 2.21 16.58
C TYR A 107 -5.95 1.53 16.23
N LYS A 108 -5.40 0.76 17.16
CA LYS A 108 -4.17 0.01 16.94
C LYS A 108 -4.37 -1.49 17.03
N GLU A 109 -3.44 -2.20 16.40
CA GLU A 109 -3.28 -3.63 16.47
C GLU A 109 -1.80 -3.97 16.67
N LYS A 110 -1.52 -5.17 17.17
CA LYS A 110 -0.16 -5.71 17.29
C LYS A 110 -0.04 -6.94 16.39
N LEU A 111 0.51 -6.74 15.19
CA LEU A 111 0.59 -7.71 14.10
C LEU A 111 2.05 -7.88 13.66
N GLY A 112 2.51 -9.10 13.45
CA GLY A 112 3.89 -9.46 13.13
C GLY A 112 4.91 -9.00 14.17
N GLY A 113 4.49 -8.83 15.43
CA GLY A 113 5.32 -8.21 16.48
C GLY A 113 5.43 -6.67 16.40
N HIS A 114 4.72 -6.02 15.48
CA HIS A 114 4.71 -4.58 15.27
C HIS A 114 3.38 -3.94 15.64
N TRP A 115 3.43 -2.69 16.06
CA TRP A 115 2.21 -1.89 16.22
C TRP A 115 1.78 -1.35 14.86
N VAL A 116 0.53 -1.61 14.50
CA VAL A 116 -0.13 -1.09 13.31
C VAL A 116 -1.22 -0.15 13.79
N VAL A 117 -1.18 1.10 13.34
CA VAL A 117 -2.23 2.09 13.58
C VAL A 117 -3.11 2.15 12.34
N ASN A 118 -4.40 1.89 12.52
CA ASN A 118 -5.40 2.00 11.48
C ASN A 118 -6.15 3.32 11.69
N THR A 119 -6.28 4.10 10.62
CA THR A 119 -7.14 5.29 10.64
C THR A 119 -8.06 5.30 9.43
N SER A 120 -9.31 5.71 9.68
CA SER A 120 -10.33 5.98 8.66
C SER A 120 -10.72 7.46 8.63
N ASN A 121 -10.02 8.30 9.39
CA ASN A 121 -10.24 9.73 9.43
C ASN A 121 -9.42 10.42 8.33
N ILE A 122 -10.11 11.17 7.47
CA ILE A 122 -9.51 11.87 6.33
C ILE A 122 -8.43 12.86 6.79
N LYS A 123 -8.63 13.54 7.94
CA LYS A 123 -7.63 14.50 8.47
C LYS A 123 -6.34 13.82 8.90
N ASP A 124 -6.43 12.61 9.46
CA ASP A 124 -5.24 11.85 9.86
C ASP A 124 -4.46 11.40 8.62
N ILE A 125 -5.18 10.99 7.57
CA ILE A 125 -4.61 10.59 6.27
C ILE A 125 -3.93 11.78 5.60
N GLU A 126 -4.56 12.96 5.60
CA GLU A 126 -3.95 14.20 5.11
C GLU A 126 -2.64 14.52 5.85
N ILE A 127 -2.68 14.51 7.19
CA ILE A 127 -1.49 14.76 8.01
C ILE A 127 -0.40 13.71 7.72
N MET A 128 -0.76 12.43 7.57
CA MET A 128 0.18 11.37 7.23
C MET A 128 0.88 11.65 5.91
N TYR A 129 0.14 11.98 4.84
CA TYR A 129 0.73 12.25 3.53
C TYR A 129 1.58 13.52 3.54
N TRP A 130 1.19 14.56 4.28
CA TRP A 130 2.03 15.75 4.47
C TRP A 130 3.36 15.45 5.16
N ASN A 131 3.42 14.39 5.98
CA ASN A 131 4.59 14.01 6.77
C ASN A 131 5.27 12.72 6.29
N GLU A 132 4.91 12.18 5.12
CA GLU A 132 5.42 10.90 4.59
C GLU A 132 6.94 10.95 4.30
N GLY A 133 7.47 12.14 4.02
CA GLY A 133 8.87 12.37 3.68
C GLY A 133 9.18 12.03 2.22
N GLN A 134 10.46 12.07 1.87
CA GLN A 134 10.91 11.85 0.48
C GLN A 134 10.81 10.38 0.04
N TYR A 135 10.97 9.46 0.98
CA TYR A 135 11.07 8.03 0.72
C TYR A 135 10.01 7.25 1.52
N PRO A 136 8.75 7.22 1.03
CA PRO A 136 7.71 6.39 1.64
C PRO A 136 8.17 4.95 1.78
N GLN A 137 7.91 4.36 2.95
CA GLN A 137 8.23 2.97 3.23
C GLN A 137 6.96 2.14 3.29
N ARG A 138 7.00 1.00 2.62
CA ARG A 138 5.94 -0.01 2.63
C ARG A 138 6.55 -1.36 2.94
N THR A 139 5.74 -2.26 3.48
CA THR A 139 6.17 -3.64 3.72
C THR A 139 6.35 -4.34 2.37
N ALA A 140 7.59 -4.60 1.97
CA ALA A 140 7.91 -5.35 0.76
C ALA A 140 7.39 -6.80 0.84
N ASN A 141 7.11 -7.41 -0.32
CA ASN A 141 6.82 -8.84 -0.37
C ASN A 141 8.12 -9.60 -0.13
N GLN A 142 8.24 -10.27 1.01
CA GLN A 142 9.45 -10.97 1.40
C GLN A 142 9.80 -12.14 0.49
N ALA A 143 8.80 -12.89 0.00
CA ALA A 143 9.02 -14.00 -0.91
C ALA A 143 9.58 -13.52 -2.25
N THR A 144 8.95 -12.51 -2.86
CA THR A 144 9.43 -11.94 -4.13
C THR A 144 10.80 -11.29 -3.96
N THR A 145 11.04 -10.63 -2.82
CA THR A 145 12.34 -10.03 -2.48
C THR A 145 13.43 -11.09 -2.37
N TYR A 146 13.15 -12.20 -1.69
CA TYR A 146 14.08 -13.32 -1.54
C TYR A 146 14.40 -13.94 -2.90
N TYR A 147 13.36 -14.30 -3.67
CA TYR A 147 13.52 -14.93 -4.99
C TYR A 147 14.34 -14.08 -5.96
N ARG A 148 14.06 -12.78 -6.06
CA ARG A 148 14.82 -11.88 -6.94
C ARG A 148 16.29 -11.77 -6.52
N ARG A 149 16.58 -11.80 -5.21
CA ARG A 149 17.96 -11.77 -4.70
C ARG A 149 18.70 -13.09 -4.93
N SER A 150 17.99 -14.22 -4.92
CA SER A 150 18.59 -15.54 -5.18
C SER A 150 18.89 -15.80 -6.66
N CYS A 151 18.31 -15.00 -7.57
CA CYS A 151 18.48 -15.14 -9.02
C CYS A 151 19.06 -13.86 -9.66
N PRO A 152 20.29 -13.43 -9.27
CA PRO A 152 20.90 -12.20 -9.76
C PRO A 152 21.22 -12.22 -11.27
N GLU A 153 21.33 -13.41 -11.87
CA GLU A 153 21.51 -13.63 -13.30
C GLU A 153 20.27 -13.25 -14.13
N ILE A 154 19.09 -13.30 -13.51
CA ILE A 154 17.80 -12.92 -14.13
C ILE A 154 17.40 -11.51 -13.68
N TYR A 155 17.55 -11.19 -12.40
CA TYR A 155 17.05 -9.95 -11.80
C TYR A 155 18.19 -9.05 -11.33
N LYS A 156 18.33 -7.88 -11.98
CA LYS A 156 19.33 -6.87 -11.59
C LYS A 156 18.95 -6.07 -10.34
N ASN A 157 17.66 -6.04 -9.97
CA ASN A 157 17.13 -5.29 -8.84
C ASN A 157 15.77 -5.84 -8.35
N LEU A 158 15.28 -5.30 -7.24
CA LEU A 158 14.00 -5.70 -6.65
C LEU A 158 12.77 -5.17 -7.40
N GLY A 159 12.97 -4.18 -8.28
CA GLY A 159 11.92 -3.47 -8.99
C GLY A 159 11.14 -2.51 -8.08
N LEU A 160 10.29 -1.69 -8.70
CA LEU A 160 9.58 -0.60 -8.01
C LEU A 160 8.77 -1.07 -6.79
N LEU A 161 8.06 -2.19 -6.90
CA LEU A 161 7.13 -2.64 -5.85
C LEU A 161 7.82 -3.14 -4.57
N ASN A 162 9.02 -3.74 -4.70
CA ASN A 162 9.73 -4.37 -3.56
C ASN A 162 10.96 -3.57 -3.10
N SER A 163 11.41 -2.58 -3.89
CA SER A 163 12.43 -1.61 -3.47
C SER A 163 11.92 -0.67 -2.39
N SER A 164 12.83 -0.08 -1.61
CA SER A 164 12.52 0.93 -0.58
C SER A 164 13.62 1.98 -0.50
N GLY A 165 13.33 3.13 0.11
CA GLY A 165 14.33 4.19 0.27
C GLY A 165 14.74 4.83 -1.06
N GLU A 166 16.05 5.06 -1.22
CA GLU A 166 16.61 5.71 -2.40
C GLU A 166 16.48 4.86 -3.68
N GLU A 167 16.63 3.53 -3.59
CA GLU A 167 16.43 2.61 -4.73
C GLU A 167 15.02 2.75 -5.32
N TRP A 168 14.01 2.78 -4.43
CA TRP A 168 12.63 3.03 -4.83
C TRP A 168 12.46 4.38 -5.52
N TYR A 169 13.06 5.43 -4.96
CA TYR A 169 12.96 6.78 -5.52
C TYR A 169 13.56 6.87 -6.92
N ILE A 170 14.71 6.22 -7.14
CA ILE A 170 15.37 6.13 -8.44
C ILE A 170 14.45 5.46 -9.45
N HIS A 171 13.89 4.28 -9.13
CA HIS A 171 12.94 3.58 -9.99
C HIS A 171 11.67 4.42 -10.26
N ARG A 172 11.10 5.02 -9.22
CA ARG A 172 9.87 5.81 -9.31
C ARG A 172 10.08 7.05 -10.18
N ASN A 173 11.17 7.77 -10.00
CA ASN A 173 11.47 8.98 -10.76
C ASN A 173 11.67 8.68 -12.26
N MET A 174 12.28 7.55 -12.60
CA MET A 174 12.39 7.11 -14.00
C MET A 174 11.02 6.75 -14.58
N LEU A 175 10.27 5.87 -13.92
CA LEU A 175 8.99 5.37 -14.43
C LEU A 175 7.91 6.44 -14.50
N ASN A 176 7.86 7.37 -13.53
CA ASN A 176 6.90 8.48 -13.55
C ASN A 176 7.01 9.33 -14.83
N LYS A 177 8.23 9.52 -15.35
CA LYS A 177 8.45 10.32 -16.56
C LYS A 177 7.91 9.65 -17.82
N THR A 178 7.75 8.33 -17.79
CA THR A 178 7.32 7.52 -18.94
C THR A 178 5.84 7.14 -18.83
N ILE A 179 5.37 6.76 -17.64
CA ILE A 179 4.02 6.21 -17.47
C ILE A 179 3.02 7.27 -16.99
N LEU A 180 3.43 8.15 -16.07
CA LEU A 180 2.48 9.06 -15.38
C LEU A 180 2.42 10.47 -15.96
N LYS A 181 3.24 10.80 -16.97
CA LYS A 181 3.13 12.10 -17.64
C LYS A 181 1.90 12.12 -18.55
N SER A 182 1.08 13.16 -18.40
CA SER A 182 -0.12 13.38 -19.21
C SER A 182 0.15 13.30 -20.71
N ASN A 183 1.29 13.81 -21.18
CA ASN A 183 1.64 13.79 -22.61
C ASN A 183 1.81 12.36 -23.17
N ASN A 184 2.14 11.39 -22.33
CA ASN A 184 2.31 10.00 -22.75
C ASN A 184 0.98 9.24 -22.81
N MET A 185 -0.12 9.82 -22.30
CA MET A 185 -1.46 9.23 -22.46
C MET A 185 -1.86 9.12 -23.93
N ASN A 186 -1.40 10.03 -24.78
CA ASN A 186 -1.66 9.98 -26.23
C ASN A 186 -1.09 8.71 -26.89
N ILE A 187 -0.10 8.05 -26.26
CA ILE A 187 0.50 6.81 -26.74
C ILE A 187 -0.25 5.61 -26.16
N MET A 188 -0.62 5.66 -24.88
CA MET A 188 -1.27 4.53 -24.20
C MET A 188 -2.75 4.37 -24.60
N VAL A 189 -3.48 5.47 -24.79
CA VAL A 189 -4.93 5.44 -25.08
C VAL A 189 -5.25 4.68 -26.37
N PRO A 190 -4.57 4.91 -27.51
CA PRO A 190 -4.82 4.12 -28.72
C PRO A 190 -4.60 2.61 -28.51
N SER A 191 -3.48 2.23 -27.88
CA SER A 191 -3.14 0.83 -27.59
C SER A 191 -4.21 0.14 -26.72
N VAL A 192 -4.68 0.81 -25.68
CA VAL A 192 -5.76 0.28 -24.82
C VAL A 192 -7.09 0.22 -25.58
N SER A 193 -7.38 1.22 -26.42
CA SER A 193 -8.62 1.25 -27.23
C SER A 193 -8.67 0.09 -28.22
N GLU A 194 -7.59 -0.15 -28.97
CA GLU A 194 -7.48 -1.28 -29.90
C GLU A 194 -7.63 -2.62 -29.17
N THR A 195 -7.04 -2.73 -27.98
CA THR A 195 -7.17 -3.94 -27.16
C THR A 195 -8.60 -4.11 -26.62
N ALA A 196 -9.30 -3.01 -26.33
CA ALA A 196 -10.70 -3.04 -25.92
C ALA A 196 -11.61 -3.49 -27.07
N ASP A 197 -11.37 -3.03 -28.30
CA ASP A 197 -12.09 -3.49 -29.49
C ASP A 197 -11.87 -4.99 -29.75
N ALA A 198 -10.64 -5.47 -29.56
CA ALA A 198 -10.30 -6.90 -29.62
C ALA A 198 -11.04 -7.69 -28.53
N TRP A 199 -11.14 -7.17 -27.31
CA TRP A 199 -11.87 -7.80 -26.21
C TRP A 199 -13.39 -7.85 -26.46
N VAL A 200 -13.98 -6.77 -26.98
CA VAL A 200 -15.40 -6.76 -27.38
C VAL A 200 -15.65 -7.82 -28.46
N SER A 201 -14.74 -7.93 -29.43
CA SER A 201 -14.82 -8.95 -30.47
C SER A 201 -14.70 -10.37 -29.90
N TYR A 202 -13.78 -10.58 -28.95
CA TYR A 202 -13.61 -11.84 -28.22
C TYR A 202 -14.88 -12.24 -27.46
N ILE A 203 -15.50 -11.30 -26.74
CA ILE A 203 -16.77 -11.54 -26.03
C ILE A 203 -17.88 -11.93 -27.01
N LYS A 204 -18.01 -11.22 -28.14
CA LYS A 204 -19.05 -11.49 -29.14
C LYS A 204 -18.95 -12.92 -29.70
N ARG A 205 -17.73 -13.46 -29.84
CA ARG A 205 -17.47 -14.83 -30.30
C ARG A 205 -17.72 -15.89 -29.23
N ASN A 206 -17.42 -15.59 -27.96
CA ASN A 206 -17.43 -16.56 -26.86
C ASN A 206 -18.68 -16.48 -25.95
N ARG A 207 -19.67 -15.65 -26.31
CA ARG A 207 -20.95 -15.61 -25.58
C ARG A 207 -21.79 -16.86 -25.85
N THR A 208 -22.63 -17.23 -24.89
CA THR A 208 -23.62 -18.29 -25.05
C THR A 208 -24.68 -17.92 -26.09
N PRO A 209 -25.49 -18.87 -26.59
CA PRO A 209 -26.60 -18.57 -27.48
C PRO A 209 -27.57 -17.51 -26.93
N ASN A 210 -27.70 -17.41 -25.60
CA ASN A 210 -28.53 -16.40 -24.92
C ASN A 210 -27.80 -15.07 -24.68
N SER A 211 -26.66 -14.85 -25.34
CA SER A 211 -25.78 -13.68 -25.17
C SER A 211 -25.20 -13.50 -23.77
N ALA A 212 -25.16 -14.55 -22.96
CA ALA A 212 -24.48 -14.50 -21.65
C ALA A 212 -22.98 -14.70 -21.82
N ILE A 213 -22.18 -14.04 -20.99
CA ILE A 213 -20.72 -14.24 -20.91
C ILE A 213 -20.48 -15.27 -19.81
N PRO A 214 -20.01 -16.50 -20.12
CA PRO A 214 -19.89 -17.56 -19.12
C PRO A 214 -18.99 -17.20 -17.93
N ASP A 215 -17.85 -16.57 -18.23
CA ASP A 215 -16.88 -16.14 -17.21
C ASP A 215 -16.33 -14.75 -17.56
N ILE A 216 -17.02 -13.71 -17.09
CA ILE A 216 -16.60 -12.33 -17.30
C ILE A 216 -15.24 -12.04 -16.65
N GLN A 217 -14.94 -12.66 -15.50
CA GLN A 217 -13.68 -12.44 -14.79
C GLN A 217 -12.50 -12.94 -15.61
N MET A 218 -12.62 -14.13 -16.22
CA MET A 218 -11.59 -14.68 -17.08
C MET A 218 -11.37 -13.81 -18.33
N THR A 219 -12.45 -13.33 -18.96
CA THR A 219 -12.31 -12.43 -20.11
C THR A 219 -11.65 -11.10 -19.75
N LEU A 220 -11.93 -10.55 -18.55
CA LEU A 220 -11.31 -9.34 -18.04
C LEU A 220 -9.83 -9.56 -17.71
N LYS A 221 -9.47 -10.72 -17.14
CA LYS A 221 -8.07 -11.11 -16.92
C LYS A 221 -7.30 -11.13 -18.25
N ARG A 222 -7.88 -11.71 -19.32
CA ARG A 222 -7.27 -11.71 -20.68
C ARG A 222 -7.09 -10.29 -21.22
N PHE A 223 -8.15 -9.48 -21.14
CA PHE A 223 -8.09 -8.07 -21.53
C PHE A 223 -7.00 -7.31 -20.78
N GLY A 224 -6.93 -7.44 -19.45
CA GLY A 224 -5.92 -6.78 -18.64
C GLY A 224 -4.49 -7.18 -19.04
N LEU A 225 -4.26 -8.46 -19.32
CA LEU A 225 -2.95 -8.94 -19.75
C LEU A 225 -2.54 -8.40 -21.12
N ASP A 226 -3.42 -8.49 -22.12
CA ASP A 226 -3.15 -7.97 -23.47
C ASP A 226 -3.02 -6.44 -23.44
N ALA A 227 -3.81 -5.73 -22.63
CA ALA A 227 -3.79 -4.27 -22.55
C ALA A 227 -2.50 -3.75 -21.92
N VAL A 228 -2.05 -4.36 -20.81
CA VAL A 228 -0.77 -4.03 -20.18
C VAL A 228 0.38 -4.35 -21.13
N SER A 229 0.35 -5.51 -21.79
CA SER A 229 1.42 -5.93 -22.69
C SER A 229 1.51 -5.02 -23.92
N SER A 230 0.37 -4.69 -24.53
CA SER A 230 0.29 -3.76 -25.66
C SER A 230 0.81 -2.37 -25.28
N THR A 231 0.44 -1.87 -24.09
CA THR A 231 0.87 -0.55 -23.62
C THR A 231 2.36 -0.51 -23.28
N MET A 232 2.90 -1.58 -22.69
CA MET A 232 4.27 -1.61 -22.17
C MET A 232 5.30 -2.07 -23.20
N PHE A 233 4.93 -3.00 -24.08
CA PHE A 233 5.82 -3.64 -25.05
C PHE A 233 5.48 -3.30 -26.51
N GLY A 234 4.35 -2.63 -26.75
CA GLY A 234 3.88 -2.30 -28.10
C GLY A 234 3.15 -3.45 -28.81
N GLU A 235 3.01 -4.61 -28.16
CA GLU A 235 2.37 -5.80 -28.74
C GLU A 235 1.48 -6.52 -27.73
N ARG A 236 0.37 -7.09 -28.21
CA ARG A 236 -0.50 -7.96 -27.42
C ARG A 236 0.14 -9.34 -27.29
N ILE A 237 -0.12 -10.02 -26.18
CA ILE A 237 0.24 -11.45 -26.02
C ILE A 237 -0.59 -12.32 -26.97
N GLY A 238 -1.78 -11.86 -27.35
CA GLY A 238 -2.68 -12.57 -28.26
C GLY A 238 -3.67 -13.47 -27.53
N THR A 239 -3.92 -13.22 -26.25
CA THR A 239 -4.87 -14.03 -25.45
C THR A 239 -6.33 -13.81 -25.87
N LEU A 240 -6.60 -12.73 -26.61
CA LEU A 240 -7.91 -12.35 -27.14
C LEU A 240 -8.14 -12.76 -28.60
N ASP A 241 -7.15 -13.38 -29.24
CA ASP A 241 -7.23 -13.76 -30.65
C ASP A 241 -8.25 -14.89 -30.86
N GLU A 242 -8.65 -15.13 -32.11
CA GLU A 242 -9.61 -16.20 -32.43
C GLU A 242 -9.04 -17.58 -32.11
N THR A 243 -7.75 -17.77 -32.31
CA THR A 243 -7.01 -18.96 -31.92
C THR A 243 -5.73 -18.52 -31.20
N PRO A 244 -5.76 -18.33 -29.88
CA PRO A 244 -4.58 -18.00 -29.10
C PRO A 244 -3.48 -19.05 -29.30
N SER A 245 -2.23 -18.60 -29.39
CA SER A 245 -1.10 -19.53 -29.46
C SER A 245 -0.96 -20.31 -28.15
N GLN A 246 -0.33 -21.49 -28.22
CA GLN A 246 -0.02 -22.27 -27.01
C GLN A 246 0.77 -21.43 -25.99
N HIS A 247 1.73 -20.63 -26.46
CA HIS A 247 2.53 -19.77 -25.60
C HIS A 247 1.69 -18.69 -24.91
N ALA A 248 0.73 -18.09 -25.61
CA ALA A 248 -0.17 -17.09 -25.05
C ALA A 248 -1.04 -17.67 -23.93
N GLU A 249 -1.56 -18.89 -24.12
CA GLU A 249 -2.34 -19.60 -23.09
C GLU A 249 -1.48 -19.99 -21.88
N GLU A 250 -0.29 -20.55 -22.10
CA GLU A 250 0.63 -20.92 -21.03
C GLU A 250 1.03 -19.71 -20.19
N TYR A 251 1.37 -18.60 -20.84
CA TYR A 251 1.71 -17.36 -20.16
C TYR A 251 0.52 -16.80 -19.37
N PHE A 252 -0.68 -16.83 -19.94
CA PHE A 252 -1.91 -16.37 -19.30
C PHE A 252 -2.22 -17.13 -18.01
N TYR A 253 -2.27 -18.46 -18.06
CA TYR A 253 -2.54 -19.27 -16.86
C TYR A 253 -1.41 -19.17 -15.83
N THR A 254 -0.16 -19.08 -16.27
CA THR A 254 0.98 -18.88 -15.36
C THR A 254 0.87 -17.56 -14.62
N ALA A 255 0.53 -16.46 -15.32
CA ALA A 255 0.35 -15.15 -14.71
C ALA A 255 -0.81 -15.13 -13.68
N ILE A 256 -1.92 -15.81 -13.99
CA ILE A 256 -3.04 -15.96 -13.05
C ILE A 256 -2.62 -16.74 -11.81
N ASN A 257 -2.02 -17.92 -12.00
CA ASN A 257 -1.59 -18.78 -10.90
C ASN A 257 -0.58 -18.07 -10.00
N LEU A 258 0.35 -17.30 -10.59
CA LEU A 258 1.30 -16.50 -9.82
C LEU A 258 0.57 -15.42 -8.99
N THR A 259 -0.37 -14.70 -9.59
CA THR A 259 -1.13 -13.66 -8.89
C THR A 259 -1.96 -14.24 -7.74
N GLU A 260 -2.60 -15.39 -7.97
CA GLU A 260 -3.39 -16.10 -6.96
C GLU A 260 -2.47 -16.64 -5.85
N ALA A 261 -1.33 -17.23 -6.18
CA ALA A 261 -0.33 -17.67 -5.21
C ALA A 261 0.26 -16.51 -4.40
N GLU A 262 0.52 -15.35 -5.02
CA GLU A 262 0.98 -14.15 -4.32
C GLU A 262 -0.09 -13.59 -3.37
N HIS A 263 -1.35 -13.58 -3.81
CA HIS A 263 -2.49 -13.21 -2.99
C HIS A 263 -2.58 -14.14 -1.78
N GLU A 264 -2.60 -15.46 -2.00
CA GLU A 264 -2.60 -16.46 -0.95
C GLU A 264 -1.40 -16.35 -0.02
N PHE A 265 -0.19 -16.13 -0.54
CA PHE A 265 1.01 -15.99 0.28
C PHE A 265 0.94 -14.74 1.17
N THR A 266 0.65 -13.58 0.58
CA THR A 266 0.58 -12.29 1.31
C THR A 266 -0.41 -12.35 2.46
N LEU A 267 -1.46 -13.12 2.23
CA LEU A 267 -2.56 -13.35 3.14
C LEU A 267 -2.19 -14.44 4.15
N LYS A 268 -1.88 -15.68 3.74
CA LYS A 268 -1.64 -16.83 4.64
C LYS A 268 -0.29 -16.82 5.39
N THR A 269 0.74 -16.12 4.91
CA THR A 269 2.06 -16.11 5.60
C THR A 269 2.25 -14.98 6.60
N LYS A 270 1.25 -14.11 6.73
CA LYS A 270 1.23 -13.07 7.76
C LYS A 270 0.34 -13.44 8.95
N TRP A 271 -0.30 -14.62 8.96
CA TRP A 271 -1.22 -15.07 10.00
C TRP A 271 -0.96 -16.52 10.41
#